data_AF-A0A4W5RLC8-F1
#
_entry.id   AF-A0A4W5RLC8-F1
#
_cell.length_a   1.000
_cell.length_b   1.000
_cell.length_c   1.000
_cell.angle_alpha   90.00
_cell.angle_beta   90.00
_cell.angle_gamma   90.00
#
_symmetry.space_group_name_H-M   'P 1'
#
loop_
_entity.id
_entity.type
_entity.pdbx_description
1 polymer ?
#
loop_
_entity_poly.entity_id
_entity_poly.type
_entity_poly.pdbx_seq_one_letter_code
_entity_poly.pdbx_strand_id
1 'polypeptide(L)'
;MARRLFPRAWINKSFYFQARISFVRVKYLFLTWLTVFVGGWVIYVQYSNYTELCRGHECKNTICDKYRRGIIDGSACSSLCDKDTLYLGRCLSTSPNHQVYTGGWGDVDGVIRCRVGEVLHYELGEEPEPRREAAVFDKPTRGTSVKKFREMVFNHFKSKLGEQANLASLVTQILTVADGNKDGHVSLPEARSAWALLQLDEVLLGLLLQDRGHTPRLLGFCGDLYVTERVPYGPLYGLSLPWPLEAWVPSEARRSMDQWFTPSWPRKAKISMGLLELVEDIFHGTYGSFLMCDLSANHFGYTDRHDLRLTDPRAIVSEDAFRRTMRALHCEKDDDCVLGPDCRTSCDMAQRRCREEVTQPNLAKVCGALRDYLLRGAPSELREELERQLYACIALRGSVGQMDMEHSLILNNLKALLWRQISHTKDS
;
A
#
# COMPACT_ATOMS: atom_id res chain seq x y z
N MET A 1 -48.06 -32.27 77.79
CA MET A 1 -47.65 -30.86 77.66
C MET A 1 -46.43 -30.76 76.76
N ALA A 2 -46.42 -29.69 75.98
CA ALA A 2 -45.57 -29.25 74.88
C ALA A 2 -44.06 -29.59 74.84
N ARG A 3 -43.64 -29.90 73.60
CA ARG A 3 -42.50 -29.33 72.82
C ARG A 3 -41.05 -29.59 73.28
N ARG A 4 -40.32 -30.35 72.46
CA ARG A 4 -38.92 -30.05 72.12
C ARG A 4 -38.80 -29.74 70.63
N LEU A 5 -38.45 -28.49 70.34
CA LEU A 5 -38.05 -27.97 69.04
C LEU A 5 -36.56 -28.30 68.83
N PHE A 6 -36.23 -29.12 67.83
CA PHE A 6 -34.92 -29.11 67.19
C PHE A 6 -35.07 -28.50 65.78
N PRO A 7 -34.23 -27.54 65.40
CA PRO A 7 -34.46 -26.73 64.21
C PRO A 7 -34.03 -27.46 62.93
N ARG A 8 -35.01 -27.78 62.07
CA ARG A 8 -34.83 -28.19 60.66
C ARG A 8 -34.07 -27.17 59.79
N ALA A 9 -33.68 -26.01 60.34
CA ALA A 9 -33.07 -24.90 59.62
C ALA A 9 -31.57 -25.07 59.32
N TRP A 10 -30.85 -25.96 60.01
CA TRP A 10 -29.41 -26.13 59.79
C TRP A 10 -29.04 -27.07 58.63
N ILE A 11 -29.92 -28.03 58.30
CA ILE A 11 -29.68 -28.97 57.19
C ILE A 11 -29.90 -28.30 55.82
N ASN A 12 -30.90 -27.41 55.71
CA ASN A 12 -31.15 -26.66 54.47
C ASN A 12 -30.12 -25.57 54.18
N LYS A 13 -29.48 -24.97 55.21
CA LYS A 13 -28.42 -23.98 55.01
C LYS A 13 -27.14 -24.59 54.44
N SER A 14 -26.80 -25.83 54.83
CA SER A 14 -25.62 -26.53 54.30
C SER A 14 -25.78 -26.89 52.82
N PHE A 15 -26.95 -27.41 52.41
CA PHE A 15 -27.23 -27.73 51.00
C PHE A 15 -27.28 -26.49 50.10
N TYR A 16 -27.84 -25.37 50.56
CA TYR A 16 -27.85 -24.11 49.79
C TYR A 16 -26.44 -23.51 49.61
N PHE A 17 -25.58 -23.65 50.63
CA PHE A 17 -24.19 -23.18 50.56
C PHE A 17 -23.34 -24.08 49.67
N GLN A 18 -23.53 -25.40 49.75
CA GLN A 18 -22.84 -26.39 48.90
C GLN A 18 -23.30 -26.30 47.44
N ALA A 19 -24.58 -26.02 47.18
CA ALA A 19 -25.11 -25.76 45.83
C ALA A 19 -24.60 -24.43 45.24
N ARG A 20 -24.47 -23.36 46.04
CA ARG A 20 -23.84 -22.10 45.60
C ARG A 20 -22.36 -22.29 45.25
N ILE A 21 -21.60 -23.05 46.03
CA ILE A 21 -20.19 -23.35 45.74
C ILE A 21 -20.07 -24.20 44.46
N SER A 22 -20.94 -25.19 44.25
CA SER A 22 -20.97 -25.96 43.01
C SER A 22 -21.35 -25.11 41.79
N PHE A 23 -22.35 -24.23 41.89
CA PHE A 23 -22.75 -23.36 40.78
C PHE A 23 -21.67 -22.33 40.44
N VAL A 24 -20.95 -21.82 41.45
CA VAL A 24 -19.80 -20.94 41.27
C VAL A 24 -18.64 -21.70 40.60
N ARG A 25 -18.34 -22.94 41.01
CA ARG A 25 -17.33 -23.80 40.36
C ARG A 25 -17.69 -24.14 38.91
N VAL A 26 -18.95 -24.44 38.64
CA VAL A 26 -19.45 -24.72 37.27
C VAL A 26 -19.36 -23.47 36.39
N LYS A 27 -19.67 -22.28 36.92
CA LYS A 27 -19.49 -21.01 36.20
C LYS A 27 -18.03 -20.75 35.84
N TYR A 28 -17.10 -20.94 36.79
CA TYR A 28 -15.67 -20.78 36.49
C TYR A 28 -15.17 -21.82 35.50
N LEU A 29 -15.59 -23.09 35.60
CA LEU A 29 -15.26 -24.13 34.63
C LEU A 29 -15.79 -23.82 33.22
N PHE A 30 -17.01 -23.30 33.13
CA PHE A 30 -17.60 -22.86 31.86
C PHE A 30 -16.83 -21.68 31.27
N LEU A 31 -16.46 -20.68 32.08
CA LEU A 31 -15.65 -19.55 31.63
C LEU A 31 -14.24 -19.97 31.20
N THR A 32 -13.60 -20.89 31.91
CA THR A 32 -12.30 -21.45 31.49
C THR A 32 -12.41 -22.26 30.21
N TRP A 33 -13.49 -23.04 30.04
CA TRP A 33 -13.73 -23.77 28.80
C TRP A 33 -14.00 -22.82 27.63
N LEU A 34 -14.82 -21.79 27.83
CA LEU A 34 -15.10 -20.77 26.83
C LEU A 34 -13.84 -20.01 26.41
N THR A 35 -12.99 -19.62 27.36
CA THR A 35 -11.72 -18.92 27.07
C THR A 35 -10.74 -19.80 26.31
N VAL A 36 -10.63 -21.10 26.64
CA VAL A 36 -9.81 -22.05 25.88
C VAL A 36 -10.39 -22.29 24.50
N PHE A 37 -11.71 -22.43 24.35
CA PHE A 37 -12.36 -22.66 23.07
C PHE A 37 -12.24 -21.44 22.15
N VAL A 38 -12.58 -20.26 22.64
CA VAL A 38 -12.47 -19.00 21.89
C VAL A 38 -11.00 -18.69 21.61
N GLY A 39 -10.10 -18.85 22.59
CA GLY A 39 -8.66 -18.66 22.40
C GLY A 39 -8.08 -19.62 21.36
N GLY A 40 -8.45 -20.90 21.42
CA GLY A 40 -8.06 -21.90 20.44
C GLY A 40 -8.61 -21.61 19.04
N TRP A 41 -9.85 -21.17 18.94
CA TRP A 41 -10.45 -20.75 17.67
C TRP A 41 -9.76 -19.52 17.07
N VAL A 42 -9.46 -18.50 17.88
CA VAL A 42 -8.71 -17.31 17.45
C VAL A 42 -7.31 -17.69 16.97
N ILE A 43 -6.59 -18.54 17.71
CA ILE A 43 -5.27 -19.04 17.30
C ILE A 43 -5.37 -19.81 15.99
N TYR A 44 -6.36 -20.69 15.85
CA TYR A 44 -6.58 -21.49 14.65
C TYR A 44 -6.85 -20.61 13.44
N VAL A 45 -7.78 -19.65 13.54
CA VAL A 45 -8.09 -18.75 12.41
C VAL A 45 -6.91 -17.83 12.09
N GLN A 46 -6.20 -17.32 13.10
CA GLN A 46 -5.00 -16.50 12.88
C GLN A 46 -3.88 -17.31 12.20
N TYR A 47 -3.70 -18.57 12.58
CA TYR A 47 -2.74 -19.46 11.95
C TYR A 47 -3.15 -19.79 10.50
N SER A 48 -4.43 -20.12 10.27
CA SER A 48 -4.97 -20.41 8.93
C SER A 48 -4.79 -19.22 7.99
N ASN A 49 -5.19 -18.01 8.43
CA ASN A 49 -5.01 -16.79 7.66
C ASN A 49 -3.52 -16.50 7.39
N TYR A 50 -2.65 -16.72 8.37
CA TYR A 50 -1.20 -16.56 8.18
C TYR A 50 -0.64 -17.53 7.15
N THR A 51 -1.06 -18.80 7.17
CA THR A 51 -0.58 -19.80 6.21
C THR A 51 -1.06 -19.54 4.78
N GLU A 52 -2.25 -18.97 4.60
CA GLU A 52 -2.76 -18.59 3.28
C GLU A 52 -2.11 -17.30 2.75
N LEU A 53 -1.90 -16.31 3.63
CA LEU A 53 -1.32 -15.03 3.25
C LEU A 53 0.19 -15.08 3.03
N CYS A 54 0.91 -15.99 3.70
CA CYS A 54 2.37 -15.97 3.75
C CYS A 54 3.00 -17.17 3.03
N ARG A 55 3.06 -17.10 1.70
CA ARG A 55 3.62 -18.14 0.80
C ARG A 55 4.97 -17.76 0.17
N GLY A 56 5.85 -17.14 0.96
CA GLY A 56 7.14 -16.61 0.47
C GLY A 56 8.09 -17.69 -0.07
N HIS A 57 8.03 -18.90 0.49
CA HIS A 57 8.82 -20.03 0.03
C HIS A 57 8.42 -20.50 -1.38
N GLU A 58 7.12 -20.45 -1.71
CA GLU A 58 6.61 -20.76 -3.05
C GLU A 58 7.15 -19.76 -4.08
N CYS A 59 7.15 -18.47 -3.72
CA CYS A 59 7.77 -17.44 -4.54
C CYS A 59 9.28 -17.71 -4.75
N LYS A 60 10.05 -17.89 -3.67
CA LYS A 60 11.50 -18.15 -3.77
C LYS A 60 11.79 -19.35 -4.67
N ASN A 61 11.10 -20.47 -4.46
CA ASN A 61 11.30 -21.69 -5.24
C ASN A 61 10.99 -21.49 -6.73
N THR A 62 9.87 -20.85 -7.05
CA THR A 62 9.44 -20.63 -8.44
C THR A 62 10.42 -19.72 -9.19
N ILE A 63 10.88 -18.65 -8.54
CA ILE A 63 11.86 -17.73 -9.11
C ILE A 63 13.22 -18.42 -9.28
N CYS A 64 13.69 -19.14 -8.27
CA CYS A 64 14.98 -19.82 -8.35
C CYS A 64 15.01 -20.96 -9.37
N ASP A 65 13.90 -21.69 -9.58
CA ASP A 65 13.80 -22.67 -10.65
C ASP A 65 13.92 -22.01 -12.03
N LYS A 66 13.24 -20.89 -12.27
CA LYS A 66 13.34 -20.12 -13.53
C LYS A 66 14.75 -19.55 -13.75
N TYR A 67 15.40 -19.07 -12.70
CA TYR A 67 16.77 -18.56 -12.74
C TYR A 67 17.77 -19.66 -13.12
N ARG A 68 17.71 -20.82 -12.46
CA ARG A 68 18.59 -21.97 -12.75
C ARG A 68 18.41 -22.52 -14.17
N ARG A 69 17.21 -22.36 -14.76
CA ARG A 69 16.93 -22.70 -16.17
C ARG A 69 17.42 -21.63 -17.16
N GLY A 70 17.97 -20.51 -16.70
CA GLY A 70 18.42 -19.40 -17.53
C GLY A 70 17.27 -18.65 -18.23
N ILE A 71 16.06 -18.68 -17.66
CA ILE A 71 14.88 -18.01 -18.23
C ILE A 71 14.85 -16.54 -17.82
N ILE A 72 15.23 -16.26 -16.57
CA ILE A 72 15.25 -14.95 -15.92
C ILE A 72 16.65 -14.68 -15.35
N ASP A 73 16.98 -13.42 -15.15
CA ASP A 73 18.19 -12.97 -14.49
C ASP A 73 17.98 -11.56 -13.90
N GLY A 74 18.85 -11.14 -13.01
CA GLY A 74 18.74 -9.84 -12.34
C GLY A 74 19.72 -9.69 -11.20
N SER A 75 19.88 -8.45 -10.74
CA SER A 75 20.87 -8.09 -9.73
C SER A 75 20.74 -8.85 -8.40
N ALA A 76 19.53 -9.30 -8.05
CA ALA A 76 19.26 -10.04 -6.83
C ALA A 76 19.24 -11.56 -7.02
N CYS A 77 19.24 -12.10 -8.25
CA CYS A 77 19.03 -13.53 -8.49
C CYS A 77 20.11 -14.42 -7.86
N SER A 78 21.39 -14.12 -8.10
CA SER A 78 22.50 -14.90 -7.50
C SER A 78 22.48 -14.82 -5.97
N SER A 79 22.11 -13.67 -5.41
CA SER A 79 21.99 -13.46 -3.96
C SER A 79 20.84 -14.25 -3.32
N LEU A 80 19.73 -14.43 -4.06
CA LEU A 80 18.54 -15.14 -3.61
C LEU A 80 18.66 -16.66 -3.73
N CYS A 81 19.30 -17.14 -4.80
CA CYS A 81 19.20 -18.54 -5.23
C CYS A 81 20.48 -19.36 -5.08
N ASP A 82 21.65 -18.71 -5.08
CA ASP A 82 22.96 -19.39 -5.01
C ASP A 82 23.71 -19.06 -3.72
N LYS A 83 23.79 -17.77 -3.36
CA LYS A 83 24.58 -17.28 -2.21
C LYS A 83 23.80 -17.23 -0.91
N ASP A 84 22.47 -17.31 -0.97
CA ASP A 84 21.54 -17.17 0.16
C ASP A 84 21.81 -15.91 1.04
N THR A 85 22.38 -14.85 0.46
CA THR A 85 22.62 -13.57 1.14
C THR A 85 21.38 -12.68 1.18
N LEU A 86 20.34 -13.03 0.41
CA LEU A 86 19.02 -12.42 0.45
C LEU A 86 18.01 -13.42 1.04
N TYR A 87 17.48 -13.13 2.23
CA TYR A 87 16.52 -14.00 2.91
C TYR A 87 15.20 -13.29 3.20
N LEU A 88 14.11 -14.06 3.15
CA LEU A 88 12.77 -13.60 3.50
C LEU A 88 12.58 -13.75 5.02
N GLY A 89 12.35 -12.64 5.70
CA GLY A 89 12.07 -12.54 7.13
C GLY A 89 10.58 -12.54 7.44
N ARG A 90 10.10 -11.52 8.16
CA ARG A 90 8.70 -11.40 8.59
C ARG A 90 7.77 -11.08 7.42
N CYS A 91 6.66 -11.81 7.34
CA CYS A 91 5.57 -11.59 6.39
C CYS A 91 4.73 -10.35 6.75
N LEU A 92 4.47 -9.51 5.75
CA LEU A 92 3.64 -8.30 5.80
C LEU A 92 2.51 -8.35 4.73
N SER A 93 2.29 -9.49 4.10
CA SER A 93 1.30 -9.65 3.02
C SER A 93 -0.13 -9.38 3.50
N THR A 94 -0.85 -8.53 2.76
CA THR A 94 -2.28 -8.26 2.97
C THR A 94 -3.17 -9.00 1.96
N SER A 95 -2.59 -9.59 0.92
CA SER A 95 -3.32 -10.37 -0.09
C SER A 95 -2.56 -11.66 -0.41
N PRO A 96 -3.26 -12.75 -0.76
CA PRO A 96 -2.61 -14.03 -1.06
C PRO A 96 -1.78 -13.98 -2.34
N ASN A 97 -2.11 -13.11 -3.30
CA ASN A 97 -1.41 -13.00 -4.58
C ASN A 97 -0.22 -12.03 -4.54
N HIS A 98 -0.26 -11.01 -3.66
CA HIS A 98 0.84 -10.06 -3.48
C HIS A 98 1.55 -10.33 -2.16
N GLN A 99 2.69 -10.98 -2.28
CA GLN A 99 3.53 -11.40 -1.19
C GLN A 99 4.50 -10.28 -0.81
N VAL A 100 4.50 -9.87 0.46
CA VAL A 100 5.37 -8.80 0.98
C VAL A 100 6.11 -9.31 2.21
N TYR A 101 7.44 -9.25 2.18
CA TYR A 101 8.31 -9.71 3.25
C TYR A 101 9.33 -8.64 3.60
N THR A 102 9.62 -8.53 4.89
CA THR A 102 10.88 -7.92 5.33
C THR A 102 12.04 -8.85 5.00
N GLY A 103 13.21 -8.35 4.66
CA GLY A 103 14.38 -9.19 4.39
C GLY A 103 15.68 -8.41 4.49
N GLY A 104 16.76 -9.12 4.80
CA GLY A 104 18.12 -8.56 4.75
C GLY A 104 18.80 -8.95 3.45
N TRP A 105 19.51 -8.01 2.84
CA TRP A 105 20.41 -8.24 1.70
C TRP A 105 21.81 -7.73 2.02
N GLY A 106 22.68 -8.63 2.46
CA GLY A 106 23.99 -8.23 3.01
C GLY A 106 23.80 -7.32 4.23
N ASP A 107 24.34 -6.10 4.16
CA ASP A 107 24.25 -5.09 5.24
C ASP A 107 23.01 -4.18 5.13
N VAL A 108 22.14 -4.41 4.15
CA VAL A 108 20.98 -3.54 3.89
C VAL A 108 19.68 -4.25 4.25
N ASP A 109 18.84 -3.58 5.04
CA ASP A 109 17.46 -4.02 5.27
C ASP A 109 16.53 -3.56 4.15
N GLY A 110 15.78 -4.50 3.59
CA GLY A 110 14.87 -4.28 2.48
C GLY A 110 13.48 -4.87 2.69
N VAL A 111 12.59 -4.53 1.76
CA VAL A 111 11.27 -5.13 1.62
C VAL A 111 11.22 -5.88 0.29
N ILE A 112 11.04 -7.19 0.38
CA ILE A 112 10.95 -8.10 -0.75
C ILE A 112 9.47 -8.22 -1.13
N ARG A 113 9.17 -7.94 -2.39
CA ARG A 113 7.82 -8.08 -2.96
C ARG A 113 7.83 -9.09 -4.09
N CYS A 114 6.79 -9.90 -4.17
CA CYS A 114 6.63 -10.94 -5.16
C CYS A 114 5.15 -11.18 -5.48
N ARG A 115 4.87 -11.58 -6.72
CA ARG A 115 3.54 -12.01 -7.12
C ARG A 115 3.50 -13.53 -7.19
N VAL A 116 2.60 -14.13 -6.41
CA VAL A 116 2.29 -15.56 -6.52
C VAL A 116 1.06 -15.68 -7.42
N GLY A 117 1.14 -16.54 -8.44
CA GLY A 117 0.02 -16.78 -9.35
C GLY A 117 -1.21 -17.31 -8.60
N GLU A 118 -2.40 -17.11 -9.18
CA GLU A 118 -3.63 -17.65 -8.62
C GLU A 118 -3.53 -19.18 -8.48
N VAL A 119 -3.67 -19.66 -7.25
CA VAL A 119 -4.09 -21.04 -7.03
C VAL A 119 -5.58 -21.05 -7.32
N LEU A 120 -5.96 -21.46 -8.52
CA LEU A 120 -7.36 -21.79 -8.81
C LEU A 120 -7.82 -22.75 -7.72
N HIS A 121 -8.79 -22.31 -6.91
CA HIS A 121 -9.51 -23.20 -6.02
C HIS A 121 -10.08 -24.33 -6.88
N TYR A 122 -9.65 -25.54 -6.58
CA TYR A 122 -10.04 -26.75 -7.30
C TYR A 122 -11.53 -27.02 -7.03
N GLU A 123 -12.42 -26.59 -7.93
CA GLU A 123 -13.76 -27.15 -8.00
C GLU A 123 -13.62 -28.57 -8.57
N LEU A 124 -13.91 -29.56 -7.73
CA LEU A 124 -13.86 -30.99 -8.06
C LEU A 124 -14.77 -31.29 -9.26
N GLY A 125 -14.22 -31.53 -10.45
CA GLY A 125 -15.03 -32.04 -11.56
C GLY A 125 -14.40 -32.13 -12.94
N GLU A 126 -13.40 -31.33 -13.30
CA GLU A 126 -12.87 -31.30 -14.67
C GLU A 126 -11.40 -31.73 -14.74
N GLU A 127 -11.06 -32.48 -15.78
CA GLU A 127 -9.73 -33.03 -16.05
C GLU A 127 -8.63 -31.95 -16.00
N PRO A 128 -7.39 -32.30 -15.61
CA PRO A 128 -6.33 -31.33 -15.42
C PRO A 128 -5.87 -30.77 -16.77
N GLU A 129 -6.40 -29.62 -17.18
CA GLU A 129 -5.73 -28.79 -18.17
C GLU A 129 -4.34 -28.40 -17.61
N PRO A 130 -3.26 -28.52 -18.41
CA PRO A 130 -1.93 -28.20 -17.96
C PRO A 130 -1.87 -26.72 -17.59
N ARG A 131 -1.53 -26.46 -16.32
CA ARG A 131 -1.12 -25.19 -15.73
C ARG A 131 -0.82 -24.11 -16.78
N ARG A 132 -1.72 -23.15 -16.97
CA ARG A 132 -1.38 -21.86 -17.60
C ARG A 132 -0.58 -21.03 -16.59
N GLU A 133 0.64 -21.47 -16.28
CA GLU A 133 1.65 -20.63 -15.66
C GLU A 133 1.89 -19.45 -16.62
N ALA A 134 1.39 -18.28 -16.23
CA ALA A 134 1.20 -17.13 -17.09
C ALA A 134 2.44 -16.75 -17.91
N ALA A 135 2.21 -16.37 -19.17
CA ALA A 135 3.15 -15.92 -20.20
C ALA A 135 3.94 -14.63 -19.86
N VAL A 136 4.16 -14.34 -18.57
CA VAL A 136 4.82 -13.14 -18.03
C VAL A 136 6.28 -13.07 -18.49
N PHE A 137 6.97 -14.21 -18.59
CA PHE A 137 8.38 -14.30 -18.96
C PHE A 137 8.62 -14.74 -20.42
N ASP A 138 7.57 -14.95 -21.21
CA ASP A 138 7.69 -15.34 -22.62
C ASP A 138 8.12 -14.18 -23.52
N LYS A 139 7.95 -12.95 -23.03
CA LYS A 139 8.35 -11.72 -23.69
C LYS A 139 9.56 -11.09 -22.98
N PRO A 140 10.58 -10.64 -23.73
CA PRO A 140 10.75 -10.78 -25.18
C PRO A 140 11.10 -12.22 -25.62
N THR A 141 10.77 -12.55 -26.88
CA THR A 141 11.07 -13.85 -27.48
C THR A 141 12.56 -13.97 -27.83
N ARG A 142 13.07 -15.21 -27.92
CA ARG A 142 14.45 -15.49 -28.35
C ARG A 142 14.71 -14.84 -29.72
N GLY A 143 15.86 -14.18 -29.86
CA GLY A 143 16.23 -13.44 -31.08
C GLY A 143 15.75 -11.99 -31.13
N THR A 144 15.11 -11.47 -30.08
CA THR A 144 14.80 -10.03 -29.98
C THR A 144 16.08 -9.23 -29.80
N SER A 145 16.34 -8.26 -30.69
CA SER A 145 17.48 -7.36 -30.56
C SER A 145 17.25 -6.31 -29.47
N VAL A 146 18.33 -5.75 -28.91
CA VAL A 146 18.25 -4.67 -27.90
C VAL A 146 17.46 -3.46 -28.42
N LYS A 147 17.61 -3.12 -29.72
CA LYS A 147 16.83 -2.05 -30.36
C LYS A 147 15.33 -2.35 -30.35
N LYS A 148 14.94 -3.59 -30.70
CA LYS A 148 13.53 -4.02 -30.68
C LYS A 148 12.99 -4.04 -29.25
N PHE A 149 13.78 -4.48 -28.28
CA PHE A 149 13.39 -4.41 -26.87
C PHE A 149 13.16 -2.97 -26.41
N ARG A 150 14.05 -2.04 -26.77
CA ARG A 150 13.88 -0.61 -26.53
C ARG A 150 12.57 -0.06 -27.09
N GLU A 151 12.21 -0.44 -28.32
CA GLU A 151 10.94 -0.08 -28.95
C GLU A 151 9.72 -0.68 -28.21
N MET A 152 9.82 -1.93 -27.76
CA MET A 152 8.76 -2.56 -26.95
C MET A 152 8.53 -1.80 -25.64
N VAL A 153 9.60 -1.44 -24.93
CA VAL A 153 9.53 -0.67 -23.68
C VAL A 153 8.96 0.72 -23.92
N PHE A 154 9.42 1.40 -24.98
CA PHE A 154 8.88 2.71 -25.36
C PHE A 154 7.37 2.66 -25.63
N ASN A 155 6.90 1.68 -26.41
CA ASN A 155 5.49 1.52 -26.72
C ASN A 155 4.65 1.17 -25.48
N HIS A 156 5.22 0.38 -24.55
CA HIS A 156 4.57 0.08 -23.28
C HIS A 156 4.34 1.33 -22.45
N PHE A 157 5.37 2.17 -22.29
CA PHE A 157 5.21 3.44 -21.58
C PHE A 157 4.28 4.41 -22.30
N LYS A 158 4.35 4.50 -23.63
CA LYS A 158 3.40 5.31 -24.41
C LYS A 158 1.96 4.88 -24.15
N SER A 159 1.72 3.57 -24.03
CA SER A 159 0.38 3.04 -23.73
C SER A 159 -0.07 3.32 -22.29
N LYS A 160 0.86 3.45 -21.32
CA LYS A 160 0.57 3.62 -19.90
C LYS A 160 0.51 5.09 -19.45
N LEU A 161 1.39 5.93 -19.99
CA LEU A 161 1.64 7.32 -19.60
C LEU A 161 1.23 8.34 -20.67
N GLY A 162 0.75 7.88 -21.83
CA GLY A 162 0.44 8.74 -22.97
C GLY A 162 1.68 9.19 -23.74
N GLU A 163 1.49 10.17 -24.62
CA GLU A 163 2.60 10.77 -25.39
C GLU A 163 3.28 11.86 -24.56
N GLN A 164 4.51 11.59 -24.12
CA GLN A 164 5.35 12.54 -23.37
C GLN A 164 6.67 12.79 -24.09
N ALA A 165 7.21 14.01 -24.00
CA ALA A 165 8.47 14.38 -24.67
C ALA A 165 9.69 13.61 -24.12
N ASN A 166 9.68 13.27 -22.83
CA ASN A 166 10.82 12.68 -22.13
C ASN A 166 10.79 11.14 -22.05
N LEU A 167 9.89 10.46 -22.76
CA LEU A 167 9.81 8.99 -22.74
C LEU A 167 11.15 8.32 -23.11
N ALA A 168 11.89 8.91 -24.05
CA ALA A 168 13.15 8.33 -24.51
C ALA A 168 14.25 8.29 -23.43
N SER A 169 14.28 9.27 -22.52
CA SER A 169 15.23 9.29 -21.41
C SER A 169 14.87 8.23 -20.37
N LEU A 170 13.57 8.08 -20.06
CA LEU A 170 13.06 7.05 -19.15
C LEU A 170 13.41 5.64 -19.64
N VAL A 171 13.22 5.37 -20.93
CA VAL A 171 13.60 4.07 -21.52
C VAL A 171 15.09 3.82 -21.35
N THR A 172 15.93 4.86 -21.47
CA THR A 172 17.38 4.72 -21.31
C THR A 172 17.73 4.40 -19.85
N GLN A 173 17.13 5.10 -18.88
CA GLN A 173 17.29 4.82 -17.45
C GLN A 173 16.87 3.38 -17.12
N ILE A 174 15.77 2.90 -17.70
CA ILE A 174 15.27 1.55 -17.45
C ILE A 174 16.15 0.47 -18.09
N LEU A 175 16.75 0.74 -19.24
CA LEU A 175 17.77 -0.15 -19.79
C LEU A 175 19.01 -0.25 -18.89
N THR A 176 19.41 0.85 -18.22
CA THR A 176 20.50 0.79 -17.23
C THR A 176 20.13 0.05 -15.95
N VAL A 177 18.85 0.03 -15.58
CA VAL A 177 18.36 -0.80 -14.46
C VAL A 177 18.26 -2.27 -14.88
N ALA A 178 17.86 -2.54 -16.13
CA ALA A 178 17.72 -3.90 -16.66
C ALA A 178 19.06 -4.65 -16.78
N ASP A 179 20.16 -3.93 -17.04
CA ASP A 179 21.54 -4.45 -16.99
C ASP A 179 21.93 -4.74 -15.53
N GLY A 180 21.56 -5.93 -15.07
CA GLY A 180 21.67 -6.34 -13.67
C GLY A 180 23.11 -6.70 -13.28
N ASN A 181 23.88 -7.22 -14.24
CA ASN A 181 25.28 -7.59 -14.06
C ASN A 181 26.26 -6.43 -14.31
N LYS A 182 25.77 -5.30 -14.86
CA LYS A 182 26.52 -4.08 -15.19
C LYS A 182 27.61 -4.29 -16.25
N ASP A 183 27.36 -5.17 -17.21
CA ASP A 183 28.29 -5.44 -18.31
C ASP A 183 28.11 -4.48 -19.51
N GLY A 184 27.12 -3.58 -19.45
CA GLY A 184 26.80 -2.61 -20.49
C GLY A 184 25.88 -3.16 -21.59
N HIS A 185 25.44 -4.42 -21.47
CA HIS A 185 24.56 -5.10 -22.39
C HIS A 185 23.35 -5.67 -21.66
N VAL A 186 22.22 -5.75 -22.36
CA VAL A 186 21.00 -6.37 -21.79
C VAL A 186 20.83 -7.73 -22.45
N SER A 187 21.08 -8.78 -21.68
CA SER A 187 20.88 -10.17 -22.11
C SER A 187 19.39 -10.52 -22.22
N LEU A 188 19.06 -11.65 -22.86
CA LEU A 188 17.66 -12.09 -22.98
C LEU A 188 17.00 -12.36 -21.60
N PRO A 189 17.65 -13.06 -20.66
CA PRO A 189 17.07 -13.28 -19.32
C PRO A 189 16.85 -11.98 -18.53
N GLU A 190 17.77 -11.02 -18.63
CA GLU A 190 17.62 -9.68 -18.04
C GLU A 190 16.47 -8.91 -18.68
N ALA A 191 16.37 -8.93 -20.02
CA ALA A 191 15.27 -8.27 -20.74
C ALA A 191 13.90 -8.85 -20.36
N ARG A 192 13.80 -10.16 -20.14
CA ARG A 192 12.57 -10.82 -19.68
C ARG A 192 12.19 -10.40 -18.26
N SER A 193 13.17 -10.32 -17.38
CA SER A 193 12.95 -9.92 -15.99
C SER A 193 12.55 -8.44 -15.90
N ALA A 194 13.28 -7.58 -16.60
CA ALA A 194 12.93 -6.17 -16.73
C ALA A 194 11.53 -5.99 -17.34
N TRP A 195 11.19 -6.72 -18.41
CA TRP A 195 9.85 -6.66 -18.99
C TRP A 195 8.76 -7.06 -18.00
N ALA A 196 8.96 -8.14 -17.24
CA ALA A 196 8.03 -8.60 -16.22
C ALA A 196 7.81 -7.54 -15.12
N LEU A 197 8.87 -6.88 -14.65
CA LEU A 197 8.77 -5.80 -13.67
C LEU A 197 8.03 -4.59 -14.19
N LEU A 198 8.24 -4.20 -15.45
CA LEU A 198 7.56 -3.05 -16.05
C LEU A 198 6.06 -3.27 -16.26
N GLN A 199 5.58 -4.52 -16.20
CA GLN A 199 4.14 -4.80 -16.15
C GLN A 199 3.53 -4.47 -14.78
N LEU A 200 4.34 -4.32 -13.74
CA LEU A 200 3.90 -3.94 -12.40
C LEU A 200 3.83 -2.42 -12.32
N ASP A 201 2.62 -1.88 -12.23
CA ASP A 201 2.39 -0.43 -12.16
C ASP A 201 3.11 0.20 -10.95
N GLU A 202 3.22 -0.54 -9.84
CA GLU A 202 3.95 -0.12 -8.63
C GLU A 202 5.47 0.05 -8.85
N VAL A 203 6.08 -0.82 -9.66
CA VAL A 203 7.51 -0.72 -9.97
C VAL A 203 7.75 0.42 -10.95
N LEU A 204 6.88 0.56 -11.96
CA LEU A 204 6.95 1.68 -12.91
C LEU A 204 6.86 3.03 -12.18
N LEU A 205 5.85 3.21 -11.32
CA LEU A 205 5.68 4.43 -10.53
C LEU A 205 6.82 4.63 -9.54
N GLY A 206 7.29 3.56 -8.90
CA GLY A 206 8.46 3.59 -8.02
C GLY A 206 9.69 4.17 -8.71
N LEU A 207 9.99 3.69 -9.92
CA LEU A 207 11.13 4.15 -10.73
C LEU A 207 10.96 5.61 -11.20
N LEU A 208 9.76 6.01 -11.59
CA LEU A 208 9.46 7.38 -12.04
C LEU A 208 9.66 8.43 -10.94
N LEU A 209 9.33 8.07 -9.70
CA LEU A 209 9.40 8.97 -8.54
C LEU A 209 10.70 8.83 -7.73
N GLN A 210 11.55 7.85 -8.08
CA GLN A 210 12.76 7.54 -7.32
C GLN A 210 13.74 8.71 -7.23
N ASP A 211 13.89 9.47 -8.32
CA ASP A 211 14.81 10.61 -8.40
C ASP A 211 14.34 11.81 -7.55
N ARG A 212 13.05 11.87 -7.22
CA ARG A 212 12.46 12.89 -6.34
C ARG A 212 12.56 12.53 -4.86
N GLY A 213 12.91 11.28 -4.53
CA GLY A 213 13.09 10.82 -3.16
C GLY A 213 11.78 10.52 -2.41
N HIS A 214 10.63 10.56 -3.05
CA HIS A 214 9.34 10.25 -2.41
C HIS A 214 9.03 8.76 -2.33
N THR A 215 9.68 7.92 -3.15
CA THR A 215 9.48 6.47 -3.14
C THR A 215 10.68 5.74 -2.54
N PRO A 216 10.47 4.53 -1.98
CA PRO A 216 11.55 3.62 -1.64
C PRO A 216 12.37 3.26 -2.87
N ARG A 217 13.69 3.37 -2.79
CA ARG A 217 14.61 2.98 -3.87
C ARG A 217 14.53 1.48 -4.16
N LEU A 218 14.53 1.13 -5.45
CA LEU A 218 14.71 -0.24 -5.91
C LEU A 218 16.17 -0.66 -5.70
N LEU A 219 16.41 -1.62 -4.81
CA LEU A 219 17.75 -2.15 -4.52
C LEU A 219 18.16 -3.20 -5.57
N GLY A 220 17.20 -4.01 -6.02
CA GLY A 220 17.44 -5.03 -7.03
C GLY A 220 16.24 -5.91 -7.30
N PHE A 221 16.39 -6.84 -8.25
CA PHE A 221 15.30 -7.69 -8.71
C PHE A 221 15.78 -9.05 -9.19
N CYS A 222 14.84 -9.99 -9.29
CA CYS A 222 15.02 -11.30 -9.90
C CYS A 222 13.70 -11.77 -10.53
N GLY A 223 13.59 -11.74 -11.86
CA GLY A 223 12.31 -11.93 -12.52
C GLY A 223 11.32 -10.82 -12.16
N ASP A 224 10.13 -11.18 -11.66
CA ASP A 224 9.12 -10.26 -11.13
C ASP A 224 9.18 -10.09 -9.59
N LEU A 225 10.13 -10.75 -8.92
CA LEU A 225 10.49 -10.45 -7.54
C LEU A 225 11.40 -9.24 -7.51
N TYR A 226 11.13 -8.31 -6.60
CA TYR A 226 11.95 -7.11 -6.42
C TYR A 226 12.10 -6.71 -4.97
N VAL A 227 13.20 -6.00 -4.68
CA VAL A 227 13.60 -5.59 -3.34
C VAL A 227 13.70 -4.07 -3.31
N THR A 228 13.00 -3.44 -2.38
CA THR A 228 13.11 -2.00 -2.14
C THR A 228 13.77 -1.72 -0.79
N GLU A 229 14.26 -0.49 -0.60
CA GLU A 229 14.69 -0.03 0.71
C GLU A 229 13.56 -0.15 1.75
N ARG A 230 13.94 -0.43 2.99
CA ARG A 230 12.99 -0.48 4.10
C ARG A 230 12.69 0.93 4.62
N VAL A 231 11.40 1.28 4.67
CA VAL A 231 10.95 2.47 5.38
C VAL A 231 10.75 2.13 6.85
N PRO A 232 11.38 2.86 7.80
CA PRO A 232 11.42 2.46 9.21
C PRO A 232 10.06 2.62 9.90
N TYR A 233 9.32 3.69 9.59
CA TYR A 233 8.02 3.97 10.21
C TYR A 233 6.90 3.97 9.17
N GLY A 234 5.86 3.19 9.42
CA GLY A 234 4.64 3.12 8.62
C GLY A 234 3.61 2.27 9.36
N PRO A 235 2.29 2.55 9.24
CA PRO A 235 1.63 3.60 8.43
C PRO A 235 1.90 5.04 8.92
N LEU A 236 1.50 6.05 8.14
CA LEU A 236 1.70 7.48 8.42
C LEU A 236 1.16 7.92 9.79
N TYR A 237 -0.02 7.40 10.12
CA TYR A 237 -0.69 7.53 11.40
C TYR A 237 -1.66 6.37 11.57
N GLY A 238 -2.07 6.12 12.80
CA GLY A 238 -2.98 5.04 13.15
C GLY A 238 -2.31 3.75 13.56
N LEU A 239 -3.08 2.93 14.27
CA LEU A 239 -2.67 1.64 14.78
C LEU A 239 -3.13 0.55 13.81
N SER A 240 -2.19 -0.30 13.39
CA SER A 240 -2.53 -1.59 12.78
C SER A 240 -3.00 -2.55 13.88
N LEU A 241 -4.31 -2.56 14.13
CA LEU A 241 -4.92 -3.47 15.10
C LEU A 241 -5.02 -4.89 14.49
N PRO A 242 -4.66 -5.95 15.24
CA PRO A 242 -4.94 -7.33 14.84
C PRO A 242 -6.45 -7.56 14.65
N TRP A 243 -6.79 -8.41 13.68
CA TRP A 243 -8.16 -8.58 13.18
C TRP A 243 -9.25 -9.04 14.19
N PRO A 244 -9.01 -9.59 15.40
CA PRO A 244 -10.12 -9.74 16.35
C PRO A 244 -10.46 -8.42 17.09
N LEU A 245 -9.49 -7.51 17.29
CA LEU A 245 -9.75 -6.21 17.91
C LEU A 245 -10.35 -5.22 16.91
N GLU A 246 -10.01 -5.36 15.64
CA GLU A 246 -10.51 -4.52 14.55
C GLU A 246 -12.04 -4.59 14.41
N ALA A 247 -12.64 -5.77 14.60
CA ALA A 247 -14.08 -5.97 14.53
C ALA A 247 -14.87 -5.42 15.74
N TRP A 248 -14.19 -5.14 16.86
CA TRP A 248 -14.83 -4.77 18.13
C TRP A 248 -14.72 -3.27 18.44
N VAL A 249 -13.98 -2.50 17.63
CA VAL A 249 -13.78 -1.06 17.80
C VAL A 249 -14.66 -0.30 16.78
N PRO A 250 -15.63 0.53 17.25
CA PRO A 250 -16.41 1.40 16.37
C PRO A 250 -15.50 2.33 15.55
N SER A 251 -15.87 2.60 14.30
CA SER A 251 -15.11 3.42 13.36
C SER A 251 -14.77 4.82 13.89
N GLU A 252 -15.66 5.44 14.67
CA GLU A 252 -15.44 6.75 15.29
C GLU A 252 -14.41 6.68 16.42
N ALA A 253 -14.44 5.61 17.23
CA ALA A 253 -13.45 5.37 18.27
C ALA A 253 -12.06 5.10 17.67
N ARG A 254 -12.01 4.39 16.53
CA ARG A 254 -10.79 4.13 15.78
C ARG A 254 -10.13 5.40 15.25
N ARG A 255 -10.90 6.29 14.60
CA ARG A 255 -10.38 7.60 14.16
C ARG A 255 -9.81 8.42 15.33
N SER A 256 -10.45 8.37 16.50
CA SER A 256 -9.95 9.05 17.70
C SER A 256 -8.67 8.41 18.26
N MET A 257 -8.59 7.07 18.29
CA MET A 257 -7.43 6.32 18.78
C MET A 257 -6.21 6.45 17.86
N ASP A 258 -6.42 6.35 16.55
CA ASP A 258 -5.37 6.45 15.53
C ASP A 258 -4.68 7.83 15.55
N GLN A 259 -5.42 8.85 15.97
CA GLN A 259 -4.96 10.24 16.08
C GLN A 259 -4.17 10.53 17.38
N TRP A 260 -4.21 9.61 18.36
CA TRP A 260 -3.44 9.74 19.62
C TRP A 260 -1.97 9.37 19.44
N PHE A 261 -1.68 8.45 18.51
CA PHE A 261 -0.33 7.97 18.20
C PHE A 261 0.27 8.73 17.03
N THR A 262 0.29 10.07 17.13
CA THR A 262 0.88 10.94 16.11
C THR A 262 2.12 11.65 16.66
N PRO A 263 3.14 11.93 15.83
CA PRO A 263 4.37 12.58 16.29
C PRO A 263 4.10 14.02 16.74
N SER A 264 5.09 14.69 17.34
CA SER A 264 4.97 16.10 17.71
C SER A 264 4.57 16.97 16.51
N TRP A 265 3.86 18.06 16.76
CA TRP A 265 3.30 18.89 15.68
C TRP A 265 4.36 19.36 14.64
N PRO A 266 5.58 19.77 15.00
CA PRO A 266 6.61 20.13 14.01
C PRO A 266 6.98 18.98 13.06
N ARG A 267 7.00 17.74 13.57
CA ARG A 267 7.25 16.54 12.78
C ARG A 267 6.08 16.23 11.85
N LYS A 268 4.84 16.42 12.32
CA LYS A 268 3.64 16.33 11.46
C LYS A 268 3.73 17.32 10.31
N ALA A 269 4.09 18.58 10.60
CA ALA A 269 4.24 19.62 9.59
C ALA A 269 5.30 19.24 8.54
N LYS A 270 6.45 18.68 8.94
CA LYS A 270 7.49 18.20 8.01
C LYS A 270 6.99 17.08 7.11
N ILE A 271 6.30 16.09 7.68
CA ILE A 271 5.69 14.98 6.91
C ILE A 271 4.64 15.52 5.93
N SER A 272 3.78 16.43 6.37
CA SER A 272 2.75 17.04 5.52
C SER A 272 3.35 17.89 4.40
N MET A 273 4.48 18.57 4.65
CA MET A 273 5.22 19.27 3.60
C MET A 273 5.71 18.30 2.52
N GLY A 274 6.25 17.13 2.91
CA GLY A 274 6.62 16.09 1.95
C GLY A 274 5.43 15.56 1.13
N LEU A 275 4.23 15.49 1.72
CA LEU A 275 3.02 15.10 0.99
C LEU A 275 2.59 16.15 -0.04
N LEU A 276 2.71 17.43 0.31
CA LEU A 276 2.45 18.53 -0.60
C LEU A 276 3.47 18.60 -1.75
N GLU A 277 4.74 18.30 -1.47
CA GLU A 277 5.80 18.16 -2.48
C GLU A 277 5.53 16.99 -3.43
N LEU A 278 5.08 15.86 -2.90
CA LEU A 278 4.68 14.71 -3.72
C LEU A 278 3.53 15.07 -4.67
N VAL A 279 2.52 15.83 -4.22
CA VAL A 279 1.43 16.31 -5.07
C VAL A 279 1.95 17.19 -6.21
N GLU A 280 2.89 18.09 -5.91
CA GLU A 280 3.54 18.97 -6.88
C GLU A 280 4.28 18.16 -7.96
N ASP A 281 5.11 17.21 -7.54
CA ASP A 281 5.91 16.36 -8.43
C ASP A 281 5.07 15.42 -9.30
N ILE A 282 3.91 14.98 -8.79
CA ILE A 282 2.98 14.12 -9.52
C ILE A 282 2.12 14.91 -10.52
N PHE A 283 1.73 16.13 -10.18
CA PHE A 283 0.87 16.96 -11.03
C PHE A 283 1.66 17.63 -12.16
N HIS A 284 2.91 18.04 -11.91
CA HIS A 284 3.82 18.63 -12.90
C HIS A 284 4.95 17.67 -13.32
N GLY A 285 4.68 16.37 -13.30
CA GLY A 285 5.66 15.33 -13.56
C GLY A 285 6.26 15.39 -14.98
N THR A 286 7.55 15.11 -15.09
CA THR A 286 8.28 15.04 -16.38
C THR A 286 7.76 13.96 -17.33
N TYR A 287 6.96 13.03 -16.81
CA TYR A 287 6.47 11.83 -17.48
C TYR A 287 4.93 11.74 -17.50
N GLY A 288 4.25 12.87 -17.30
CA GLY A 288 2.79 12.99 -17.32
C GLY A 288 2.17 13.25 -15.94
N SER A 289 0.85 13.41 -15.94
CA SER A 289 0.05 13.67 -14.75
C SER A 289 -0.47 12.37 -14.13
N PHE A 290 -0.40 12.27 -12.80
CA PHE A 290 -0.99 11.16 -12.07
C PHE A 290 -2.04 11.63 -11.06
N LEU A 291 -2.94 10.72 -10.71
CA LEU A 291 -4.04 10.91 -9.80
C LEU A 291 -3.79 10.08 -8.53
N MET A 292 -4.00 10.68 -7.37
CA MET A 292 -4.00 9.99 -6.09
C MET A 292 -5.43 9.49 -5.85
N CYS A 293 -5.63 8.18 -5.99
CA CYS A 293 -6.96 7.54 -5.88
C CYS A 293 -7.18 6.80 -4.56
N ASP A 294 -6.12 6.62 -3.75
CA ASP A 294 -6.21 6.13 -2.38
C ASP A 294 -5.22 6.88 -1.47
N LEU A 295 -5.73 7.75 -0.60
CA LEU A 295 -4.95 8.53 0.36
C LEU A 295 -4.90 7.89 1.75
N SER A 296 -5.17 6.59 1.86
CA SER A 296 -5.05 5.88 3.13
C SER A 296 -3.65 6.01 3.73
N ALA A 297 -3.59 6.21 5.05
CA ALA A 297 -2.34 6.31 5.81
C ALA A 297 -1.45 5.07 5.67
N ASN A 298 -2.02 3.93 5.26
CA ASN A 298 -1.30 2.67 5.05
C ASN A 298 -0.34 2.69 3.85
N HIS A 299 -0.57 3.60 2.89
CA HIS A 299 0.26 3.71 1.68
C HIS A 299 1.48 4.58 1.88
N PHE A 300 1.58 5.26 3.03
CA PHE A 300 2.65 6.20 3.35
C PHE A 300 3.39 5.78 4.62
N GLY A 301 4.68 6.06 4.63
CA GLY A 301 5.56 5.96 5.78
C GLY A 301 6.49 7.15 5.84
N TYR A 302 7.45 7.12 6.76
CA TYR A 302 8.45 8.18 6.90
C TYR A 302 9.79 7.63 7.43
N THR A 303 10.86 8.38 7.16
CA THR A 303 12.23 8.09 7.62
C THR A 303 12.45 8.56 9.05
N ASP A 304 13.59 8.24 9.67
CA ASP A 304 14.00 8.82 10.98
C ASP A 304 14.07 10.35 10.97
N ARG A 305 14.28 10.94 9.79
CA ARG A 305 14.28 12.39 9.57
C ARG A 305 12.88 12.96 9.34
N HIS A 306 11.84 12.13 9.40
CA HIS A 306 10.45 12.48 9.13
C HIS A 306 10.20 12.96 7.69
N ASP A 307 11.00 12.46 6.75
CA ASP A 307 10.76 12.66 5.32
C ASP A 307 9.73 11.62 4.85
N LEU A 308 8.69 12.07 4.15
CA LEU A 308 7.62 11.21 3.67
C LEU A 308 8.13 10.20 2.64
N ARG A 309 7.64 8.96 2.72
CA ARG A 309 7.83 7.93 1.69
C ARG A 309 6.52 7.26 1.31
N LEU A 310 6.25 7.16 0.01
CA LEU A 310 5.15 6.39 -0.54
C LEU A 310 5.54 4.90 -0.60
N THR A 311 5.08 4.12 0.36
CA THR A 311 5.44 2.70 0.52
C THR A 311 4.64 1.77 -0.39
N ASP A 312 3.44 2.18 -0.82
CA ASP A 312 2.62 1.46 -1.79
C ASP A 312 2.22 2.39 -2.95
N PRO A 313 2.96 2.36 -4.07
CA PRO A 313 2.67 3.21 -5.22
C PRO A 313 1.37 2.89 -5.95
N ARG A 314 0.69 1.77 -5.66
CA ARG A 314 -0.58 1.40 -6.31
C ARG A 314 -1.73 2.37 -6.00
N ALA A 315 -1.57 3.18 -4.97
CA ALA A 315 -2.45 4.29 -4.65
C ALA A 315 -2.50 5.40 -5.73
N ILE A 316 -1.49 5.44 -6.60
CA ILE A 316 -1.34 6.43 -7.66
C ILE A 316 -1.65 5.79 -9.02
N VAL A 317 -2.43 6.50 -9.84
CA VAL A 317 -2.86 6.03 -11.16
C VAL A 317 -2.56 7.10 -12.20
N SER A 318 -2.06 6.74 -13.39
CA SER A 318 -1.86 7.72 -14.47
C SER A 318 -3.20 8.25 -14.97
N GLU A 319 -3.24 9.53 -15.35
CA GLU A 319 -4.47 10.13 -15.86
C GLU A 319 -4.98 9.41 -17.12
N ASP A 320 -4.10 8.97 -18.01
CA ASP A 320 -4.48 8.19 -19.19
C ASP A 320 -5.06 6.82 -18.85
N ALA A 321 -4.55 6.14 -17.80
CA ALA A 321 -5.13 4.89 -17.34
C ALA A 321 -6.51 5.11 -16.74
N PHE A 322 -6.68 6.19 -15.96
CA PHE A 322 -7.96 6.60 -15.42
C PHE A 322 -9.00 6.87 -16.51
N ARG A 323 -8.66 7.70 -17.50
CA ARG A 323 -9.55 8.01 -18.64
C ARG A 323 -9.96 6.76 -19.40
N ARG A 324 -9.02 5.84 -19.67
CA ARG A 324 -9.31 4.56 -20.33
C ARG A 324 -10.28 3.70 -19.54
N THR A 325 -10.11 3.61 -18.23
CA THR A 325 -11.01 2.86 -17.34
C THR A 325 -12.40 3.50 -17.32
N MET A 326 -12.50 4.83 -17.17
CA MET A 326 -13.77 5.54 -17.14
C MET A 326 -14.53 5.45 -18.47
N ARG A 327 -13.85 5.52 -19.62
CA ARG A 327 -14.45 5.34 -20.96
C ARG A 327 -15.08 3.96 -21.14
N ALA A 328 -14.52 2.93 -20.49
CA ALA A 328 -14.99 1.56 -20.57
C ALA A 328 -16.14 1.27 -19.59
N LEU A 329 -16.25 2.06 -18.52
CA LEU A 329 -17.25 1.88 -17.47
C LEU A 329 -18.60 2.48 -17.88
N HIS A 330 -19.64 1.67 -17.82
CA HIS A 330 -21.01 2.12 -17.99
C HIS A 330 -21.58 2.51 -16.63
N CYS A 331 -22.38 3.57 -16.59
CA CYS A 331 -22.94 4.11 -15.36
C CYS A 331 -24.43 4.43 -15.51
N GLU A 332 -25.16 4.30 -14.41
CA GLU A 332 -26.53 4.80 -14.27
C GLU A 332 -26.60 5.98 -13.30
N LYS A 333 -25.65 6.06 -12.36
CA LYS A 333 -25.52 7.12 -11.37
C LYS A 333 -24.07 7.55 -11.22
N ASP A 334 -23.85 8.74 -10.67
CA ASP A 334 -22.51 9.27 -10.40
C ASP A 334 -21.70 8.37 -9.45
N ASP A 335 -22.36 7.67 -8.53
CA ASP A 335 -21.71 6.75 -7.59
C ASP A 335 -21.12 5.50 -8.26
N ASP A 336 -21.53 5.19 -9.49
CA ASP A 336 -20.95 4.08 -10.26
C ASP A 336 -19.57 4.46 -10.83
N CYS A 337 -19.28 5.76 -10.94
CA CYS A 337 -18.08 6.30 -11.57
C CYS A 337 -16.95 6.53 -10.57
N VAL A 338 -16.50 5.45 -9.93
CA VAL A 338 -15.46 5.49 -8.90
C VAL A 338 -14.27 4.60 -9.24
N LEU A 339 -13.06 5.08 -8.97
CA LEU A 339 -11.82 4.28 -9.01
C LEU A 339 -11.11 4.45 -7.67
N GLY A 340 -11.07 3.38 -6.87
CA GLY A 340 -10.60 3.48 -5.49
C GLY A 340 -11.51 4.37 -4.61
N PRO A 341 -11.09 4.69 -3.39
CA PRO A 341 -11.90 5.48 -2.46
C PRO A 341 -12.01 6.97 -2.85
N ASP A 342 -10.96 7.54 -3.45
CA ASP A 342 -10.79 8.99 -3.57
C ASP A 342 -10.86 9.54 -5.00
N CYS A 343 -10.90 8.71 -6.06
CA CYS A 343 -11.13 9.19 -7.43
C CYS A 343 -12.58 8.93 -7.86
N ARG A 344 -13.30 10.02 -8.15
CA ARG A 344 -14.71 9.99 -8.56
C ARG A 344 -14.94 10.91 -9.76
N THR A 345 -15.86 10.52 -10.64
CA THR A 345 -16.34 11.35 -11.75
C THR A 345 -17.87 11.37 -11.76
N SER A 346 -18.46 12.19 -12.63
CA SER A 346 -19.91 12.20 -12.85
C SER A 346 -20.27 11.28 -14.02
N CYS A 347 -21.46 10.68 -13.97
CA CYS A 347 -22.03 9.91 -15.05
C CYS A 347 -22.59 10.85 -16.14
N ASP A 348 -22.18 10.65 -17.39
CA ASP A 348 -22.86 11.26 -18.53
C ASP A 348 -24.09 10.42 -18.87
N MET A 349 -25.26 10.88 -18.40
CA MET A 349 -26.54 10.20 -18.63
C MET A 349 -26.93 10.09 -20.10
N ALA A 350 -26.42 10.96 -20.98
CA ALA A 350 -26.70 10.88 -22.41
C ALA A 350 -25.95 9.72 -23.06
N GLN A 351 -24.71 9.47 -22.62
CA GLN A 351 -23.85 8.41 -23.14
C GLN A 351 -23.90 7.13 -22.31
N ARG A 352 -24.51 7.17 -21.11
CA ARG A 352 -24.45 6.13 -20.06
C ARG A 352 -23.01 5.70 -19.74
N ARG A 353 -22.10 6.67 -19.73
CA ARG A 353 -20.66 6.45 -19.51
C ARG A 353 -20.11 7.48 -18.55
N CYS A 354 -19.09 7.09 -17.80
CA CYS A 354 -18.42 7.98 -16.87
C CYS A 354 -17.64 9.07 -17.59
N ARG A 355 -17.67 10.29 -17.06
CA ARG A 355 -16.79 11.35 -17.55
C ARG A 355 -15.34 11.01 -17.26
N GLU A 356 -14.47 11.55 -18.10
CA GLU A 356 -13.02 11.28 -18.09
C GLU A 356 -12.25 12.16 -17.10
N GLU A 357 -12.86 13.24 -16.62
CA GLU A 357 -12.25 14.20 -15.72
C GLU A 357 -12.67 13.93 -14.28
N VAL A 358 -11.71 14.04 -13.36
CA VAL A 358 -11.96 13.94 -11.92
C VAL A 358 -12.70 15.17 -11.39
N THR A 359 -13.65 14.95 -10.49
CA THR A 359 -14.39 16.07 -9.86
C THR A 359 -13.50 16.89 -8.92
N GLN A 360 -12.55 16.23 -8.25
CA GLN A 360 -11.63 16.83 -7.29
C GLN A 360 -10.17 16.60 -7.69
N PRO A 361 -9.33 17.64 -7.64
CA PRO A 361 -7.90 17.53 -7.90
C PRO A 361 -7.16 16.89 -6.72
N ASN A 362 -5.94 16.36 -6.97
CA ASN A 362 -5.11 15.72 -5.94
C ASN A 362 -4.89 16.61 -4.70
N LEU A 363 -4.63 17.90 -4.93
CA LEU A 363 -4.38 18.87 -3.87
C LEU A 363 -5.57 18.98 -2.90
N ALA A 364 -6.80 19.05 -3.43
CA ALA A 364 -8.00 19.13 -2.61
C ALA A 364 -8.18 17.89 -1.71
N LYS A 365 -7.94 16.71 -2.28
CA LYS A 365 -8.01 15.43 -1.56
C LYS A 365 -6.96 15.35 -0.45
N VAL A 366 -5.72 15.75 -0.76
CA VAL A 366 -4.61 15.79 0.21
C VAL A 366 -4.89 16.78 1.33
N CYS A 367 -5.40 17.98 1.04
CA CYS A 367 -5.81 18.92 2.08
C CYS A 367 -6.93 18.37 2.96
N GLY A 368 -7.86 17.60 2.39
CA GLY A 368 -8.87 16.87 3.15
C GLY A 368 -8.27 15.86 4.13
N ALA A 369 -7.30 15.07 3.69
CA ALA A 369 -6.57 14.11 4.52
C ALA A 369 -5.71 14.80 5.60
N LEU A 370 -5.07 15.91 5.25
CA LEU A 370 -4.19 16.68 6.14
C LEU A 370 -4.95 17.49 7.19
N ARG A 371 -6.22 17.85 6.94
CA ARG A 371 -6.99 18.73 7.83
C ARG A 371 -7.00 18.25 9.27
N ASP A 372 -7.47 17.03 9.49
CA ASP A 372 -7.61 16.50 10.85
C ASP A 372 -6.24 16.17 11.46
N TYR A 373 -5.25 15.84 10.62
CA TYR A 373 -3.88 15.52 11.01
C TYR A 373 -3.10 16.75 11.52
N LEU A 374 -3.21 17.88 10.82
CA LEU A 374 -2.49 19.12 11.11
C LEU A 374 -3.19 20.01 12.13
N LEU A 375 -4.53 20.13 12.11
CA LEU A 375 -5.25 21.02 13.04
C LEU A 375 -5.13 20.54 14.50
N ARG A 376 -4.99 19.22 14.70
CA ARG A 376 -4.82 18.63 16.04
C ARG A 376 -3.41 18.86 16.58
N GLY A 377 -3.32 19.69 17.61
CA GLY A 377 -2.05 20.06 18.26
C GLY A 377 -1.35 21.25 17.60
N ALA A 378 -2.05 21.94 16.69
CA ALA A 378 -1.53 23.15 16.06
C ALA A 378 -1.34 24.28 17.10
N PRO A 379 -0.24 25.05 17.00
CA PRO A 379 -0.07 26.28 17.76
C PRO A 379 -1.25 27.24 17.54
N SER A 380 -1.72 27.88 18.60
CA SER A 380 -2.89 28.77 18.54
C SER A 380 -2.73 29.90 17.53
N GLU A 381 -1.51 30.43 17.38
CA GLU A 381 -1.19 31.52 16.45
C GLU A 381 -1.33 31.11 14.97
N LEU A 382 -1.13 29.83 14.66
CA LEU A 382 -1.18 29.31 13.29
C LEU A 382 -2.54 28.70 12.95
N ARG A 383 -3.28 28.24 13.96
CA ARG A 383 -4.46 27.39 13.78
C ARG A 383 -5.53 28.01 12.88
N GLU A 384 -5.87 29.28 13.09
CA GLU A 384 -6.92 29.96 12.31
C GLU A 384 -6.52 30.12 10.83
N GLU A 385 -5.28 30.57 10.57
CA GLU A 385 -4.79 30.74 9.21
C GLU A 385 -4.66 29.40 8.48
N LEU A 386 -4.13 28.39 9.16
CA LEU A 386 -3.99 27.03 8.62
C LEU A 386 -5.36 26.43 8.29
N GLU A 387 -6.34 26.57 9.18
CA GLU A 387 -7.71 26.11 8.97
C GLU A 387 -8.34 26.80 7.74
N ARG A 388 -8.19 28.11 7.63
CA ARG A 388 -8.68 28.88 6.48
C ARG A 388 -8.07 28.40 5.16
N GLN A 389 -6.75 28.23 5.10
CA GLN A 389 -6.07 27.75 3.90
C GLN A 389 -6.45 26.31 3.54
N LEU A 390 -6.61 25.43 4.53
CA LEU A 390 -7.03 24.05 4.30
C LEU A 390 -8.46 23.97 3.75
N TYR A 391 -9.40 24.76 4.27
CA TYR A 391 -10.76 24.77 3.72
C TYR A 391 -10.82 25.35 2.31
N ALA A 392 -10.06 26.42 2.03
CA ALA A 392 -9.92 26.95 0.67
C ALA A 392 -9.36 25.88 -0.29
N CYS A 393 -8.36 25.13 0.16
CA CYS A 393 -7.79 24.01 -0.60
C CYS A 393 -8.80 22.88 -0.85
N ILE A 394 -9.59 22.48 0.16
CA ILE A 394 -10.61 21.43 0.01
C ILE A 394 -11.73 21.85 -0.95
N ALA A 395 -12.03 23.15 -1.04
CA ALA A 395 -13.01 23.69 -1.98
C ALA A 395 -12.55 23.64 -3.46
N LEU A 396 -11.27 23.28 -3.67
CA LEU A 396 -10.69 22.69 -4.87
C LEU A 396 -11.68 21.91 -5.77
N ARG A 397 -12.10 22.44 -6.93
CA ARG A 397 -12.85 21.70 -7.97
C ARG A 397 -12.02 21.50 -9.23
N GLY A 398 -12.35 20.49 -10.04
CA GLY A 398 -11.66 20.16 -11.29
C GLY A 398 -12.29 20.74 -12.57
N SER A 399 -11.95 21.96 -12.99
CA SER A 399 -12.29 22.50 -14.34
C SER A 399 -11.20 23.42 -14.93
N VAL A 400 -10.73 23.09 -16.14
CA VAL A 400 -9.50 23.60 -16.78
C VAL A 400 -9.43 25.12 -17.00
N GLY A 401 -8.25 25.70 -16.73
CA GLY A 401 -7.76 26.97 -17.33
C GLY A 401 -7.36 28.06 -16.34
N GLN A 402 -8.19 28.31 -15.32
CA GLN A 402 -7.95 29.36 -14.30
C GLN A 402 -7.36 28.79 -12.99
N MET A 403 -7.30 27.46 -12.90
CA MET A 403 -7.00 26.73 -11.67
C MET A 403 -5.53 26.46 -11.41
N ASP A 404 -4.66 26.39 -12.42
CA ASP A 404 -3.25 26.06 -12.19
C ASP A 404 -2.56 27.14 -11.34
N MET A 405 -2.99 28.39 -11.51
CA MET A 405 -2.55 29.52 -10.70
C MET A 405 -3.09 29.44 -9.26
N GLU A 406 -4.37 29.12 -9.07
CA GLU A 406 -4.97 28.97 -7.73
C GLU A 406 -4.40 27.77 -6.97
N HIS A 407 -4.21 26.63 -7.65
CA HIS A 407 -3.51 25.46 -7.13
C HIS A 407 -2.10 25.82 -6.66
N SER A 408 -1.31 26.44 -7.53
CA SER A 408 0.07 26.81 -7.22
C SER A 408 0.13 27.81 -6.06
N LEU A 409 -0.80 28.78 -6.01
CA LEU A 409 -0.86 29.77 -4.95
C LEU A 409 -1.18 29.14 -3.59
N ILE A 410 -2.23 28.32 -3.51
CA ILE A 410 -2.65 27.66 -2.26
C ILE A 410 -1.57 26.69 -1.79
N LEU A 411 -1.01 25.89 -2.70
CA LEU A 411 0.07 24.95 -2.40
C LEU A 411 1.28 25.68 -1.80
N ASN A 412 1.74 26.76 -2.46
CA ASN A 412 2.88 27.54 -1.98
C ASN A 412 2.59 28.25 -0.65
N ASN A 413 1.39 28.79 -0.46
CA ASN A 413 0.98 29.40 0.81
C ASN A 413 0.99 28.37 1.96
N LEU A 414 0.43 27.17 1.73
CA LEU A 414 0.46 26.08 2.72
C LEU A 414 1.89 25.66 3.06
N LYS A 415 2.75 25.44 2.05
CA LYS A 415 4.17 25.10 2.26
C LYS A 415 4.88 26.20 3.05
N ALA A 416 4.67 27.47 2.70
CA ALA A 416 5.29 28.61 3.40
C ALA A 416 4.85 28.71 4.87
N LEU A 417 3.56 28.48 5.16
CA LEU A 417 3.03 28.47 6.52
C LEU A 417 3.65 27.35 7.37
N LEU A 418 3.74 26.14 6.83
CA LEU A 418 4.36 25.01 7.51
C LEU A 418 5.87 25.23 7.71
N TRP A 419 6.56 25.70 6.68
CA TRP A 419 8.00 25.97 6.72
C TRP A 419 8.37 27.02 7.76
N ARG A 420 7.60 28.12 7.84
CA ARG A 420 7.80 29.15 8.85
C ARG A 420 7.84 28.55 10.25
N GLN A 421 6.93 27.64 10.56
CA GLN A 421 6.87 27.04 11.89
C GLN A 421 7.97 26.01 12.14
N ILE A 422 8.34 25.21 11.14
CA ILE A 422 9.40 24.19 11.27
C ILE A 422 10.77 24.88 11.44
N SER A 423 11.04 25.95 10.68
CA SER A 423 12.32 26.66 10.70
C SER A 423 12.66 27.31 12.05
N HIS A 424 11.65 27.59 12.89
CA HIS A 424 11.84 28.11 14.24
C HIS A 424 12.15 27.02 15.28
N THR A 425 11.99 25.74 14.94
CA THR A 425 12.29 24.62 15.85
C THR A 425 13.68 24.06 15.56
N LYS A 426 14.53 23.91 16.59
CA LYS A 426 15.92 23.40 16.50
C LYS A 426 16.07 21.95 16.01
N ASP A 427 14.99 21.31 15.58
CA ASP A 427 14.93 19.90 15.16
C ASP A 427 14.92 19.76 13.62
N SER A 428 15.55 20.72 12.90
CA SER A 428 15.67 20.70 11.43
C SER A 428 16.59 19.59 10.93
#